data_AF-A0A7S4PS87-F1
#
_entry.id   AF-A0A7S4PS87-F1
#
_cell.length_a   1.000
_cell.length_b   1.000
_cell.length_c   1.000
_cell.angle_alpha   90.00
_cell.angle_beta   90.00
_cell.angle_gamma   90.00
#
_symmetry.space_group_name_H-M   'P 1'
#
loop_
_entity.id
_entity.type
_entity.pdbx_description
1 polymer ?
#
loop_
_entity_poly.entity_id
_entity_poly.type
_entity_poly.pdbx_seq_one_letter_code
_entity_poly.pdbx_strand_id
1 'polypeptide(L)'
;MLKVFPRPRVERVVPAIGPGTGGSWVTVYGSYFGSPSSRGYVPLAGQNYPIEVFLGSSRCTQPALLSDDSGVTCLSPPGLGPVSVSVNITDGALSRGGVLAGGYNYASLGLAGSLGSGGFFSLSGSFGA
;
A
#
# COMPACT_ATOMS: atom_id res chain seq x y z
N MET A 1 -31.10 0.38 -20.87
CA MET A 1 -31.09 0.32 -19.40
C MET A 1 -29.80 0.99 -18.92
N LEU A 2 -29.90 2.04 -18.10
CA LEU A 2 -28.73 2.72 -17.55
C LEU A 2 -28.12 1.86 -16.43
N LYS A 3 -26.87 1.42 -16.56
CA LYS A 3 -26.13 0.76 -15.48
C LYS A 3 -25.31 1.81 -14.74
N VAL A 4 -25.56 1.99 -13.45
CA VAL A 4 -24.78 2.88 -12.57
C VAL A 4 -23.78 2.03 -11.80
N PHE A 5 -22.51 2.40 -11.90
CA PHE A 5 -21.42 1.73 -11.18
C PHE A 5 -20.90 2.63 -10.06
N PRO A 6 -20.95 2.18 -8.79
CA PRO A 6 -20.42 2.96 -7.69
C PRO A 6 -18.91 3.18 -7.86
N ARG A 7 -18.44 4.33 -7.37
CA ARG A 7 -17.01 4.64 -7.35
C ARG A 7 -16.34 3.87 -6.22
N PRO A 8 -15.08 3.44 -6.40
CA PRO A 8 -14.25 2.92 -5.31
C PRO A 8 -14.22 3.87 -4.13
N ARG A 9 -14.38 3.34 -2.92
CA ARG A 9 -14.27 4.13 -1.70
C ARG A 9 -13.17 3.55 -0.84
N VAL A 10 -12.16 4.37 -0.56
CA VAL A 10 -11.05 4.01 0.32
C VAL A 10 -11.42 4.44 1.74
N GLU A 11 -11.38 3.52 2.69
CA GLU A 11 -11.83 3.77 4.06
C GLU A 11 -10.69 3.80 5.07
N ARG A 12 -9.73 2.87 4.95
CA ARG A 12 -8.52 2.87 5.78
C ARG A 12 -7.37 2.11 5.12
N VAL A 13 -6.17 2.27 5.66
CA VAL A 13 -4.97 1.55 5.24
C VAL A 13 -4.32 0.93 6.47
N VAL A 14 -3.88 -0.32 6.35
CA VAL A 14 -3.23 -1.07 7.43
C VAL A 14 -1.97 -1.77 6.89
N PRO A 15 -0.78 -1.50 7.45
CA PRO A 15 -0.52 -0.49 8.46
C PRO A 15 -0.69 0.93 7.90
N ALA A 16 -1.05 1.90 8.75
CA ALA A 16 -1.15 3.31 8.37
C ALA A 16 0.23 4.00 8.31
N ILE A 17 1.27 3.36 8.83
CA ILE A 17 2.65 3.86 8.85
C ILE A 17 3.57 2.76 8.34
N GLY A 18 4.55 3.12 7.51
CA GLY A 18 5.60 2.19 7.10
C GLY A 18 6.91 2.87 6.73
N PRO A 19 7.92 2.09 6.33
CA PRO A 19 9.26 2.60 6.12
C PRO A 19 9.35 3.45 4.85
N GLY A 20 10.05 4.58 4.93
CA GLY A 20 10.31 5.46 3.78
C GLY A 20 11.09 4.80 2.64
N THR A 21 11.79 3.70 2.93
CA THR A 21 12.43 2.86 1.89
C THR A 21 11.43 2.08 1.03
N GLY A 22 10.16 2.01 1.43
CA GLY A 22 9.16 1.16 0.79
C GLY A 22 9.38 -0.33 1.06
N GLY A 23 8.70 -1.18 0.28
CA GLY A 23 8.80 -2.64 0.33
C GLY A 23 7.96 -3.30 1.44
N SER A 24 7.15 -2.55 2.18
CA SER A 24 6.24 -3.12 3.19
C SER A 24 4.90 -3.48 2.56
N TRP A 25 4.32 -4.60 2.98
CA TRP A 25 2.96 -4.98 2.61
C TRP A 25 1.96 -4.05 3.29
N VAL A 26 1.13 -3.42 2.49
CA VAL A 26 0.01 -2.58 2.94
C VAL A 26 -1.30 -3.15 2.43
N THR A 27 -2.32 -3.09 3.28
CA THR A 27 -3.69 -3.47 2.95
C THR A 27 -4.56 -2.23 2.96
N VAL A 28 -5.10 -1.88 1.79
CA VAL A 28 -6.06 -0.79 1.62
C VAL A 28 -7.45 -1.38 1.73
N TYR A 29 -8.18 -1.01 2.78
CA TYR A 29 -9.57 -1.42 2.98
C TYR A 29 -10.54 -0.38 2.43
N GLY A 30 -11.67 -0.87 1.95
CA GLY A 30 -12.70 -0.04 1.40
C GLY A 30 -13.84 -0.83 0.78
N SER A 31 -14.59 -0.16 -0.09
CA SER A 31 -15.71 -0.75 -0.79
C SER A 31 -15.60 -0.48 -2.29
N TYR A 32 -16.21 -1.39 -3.06
CA TYR A 32 -16.32 -1.28 -4.51
C TYR A 32 -14.99 -1.40 -5.29
N PHE A 33 -13.96 -2.06 -4.74
CA PHE A 33 -12.65 -2.27 -5.38
C PHE A 33 -12.61 -3.29 -6.51
N GLY A 34 -13.75 -3.86 -6.84
CA GLY A 34 -13.83 -4.96 -7.80
C GLY A 34 -15.11 -5.76 -7.69
N SER A 35 -16.03 -5.47 -6.77
CA SER A 35 -17.26 -6.23 -6.64
C SER A 35 -18.07 -6.35 -7.96
N PRO A 36 -18.87 -7.42 -8.15
CA PRO A 36 -19.79 -7.52 -9.29
C PRO A 36 -20.72 -6.31 -9.42
N SER A 37 -21.07 -5.66 -8.31
CA SER A 37 -21.85 -4.42 -8.28
C SER A 37 -21.11 -3.23 -8.88
N SER A 38 -19.78 -3.18 -8.73
CA SER A 38 -18.91 -2.16 -9.35
C SER A 38 -18.65 -2.42 -10.84
N ARG A 39 -18.66 -3.69 -11.26
CA ARG A 39 -18.29 -4.11 -12.62
C ARG A 39 -19.48 -4.37 -13.54
N GLY A 40 -20.60 -4.79 -12.96
CA GLY A 40 -21.75 -5.31 -13.70
C GLY A 40 -21.58 -6.73 -14.26
N TYR A 41 -20.52 -7.44 -13.86
CA TYR A 41 -20.26 -8.84 -14.21
C TYR A 41 -19.42 -9.56 -13.15
N VAL A 42 -19.48 -10.89 -13.16
CA VAL A 42 -18.67 -11.78 -12.31
C VAL A 42 -17.45 -12.27 -13.12
N PRO A 43 -16.22 -12.19 -12.58
CA PRO A 43 -15.01 -12.68 -13.20
C PRO A 43 -15.12 -14.13 -13.57
N LEU A 44 -14.53 -14.48 -14.70
CA LEU A 44 -14.09 -15.85 -14.90
C LEU A 44 -12.91 -16.11 -13.94
N ALA A 45 -12.84 -17.33 -13.39
CA ALA A 45 -11.76 -17.72 -12.50
C ALA A 45 -10.40 -17.48 -13.18
N GLY A 46 -9.50 -16.76 -12.49
CA GLY A 46 -8.16 -16.42 -13.00
C GLY A 46 -8.07 -15.13 -13.83
N GLN A 47 -9.15 -14.36 -13.97
CA GLN A 47 -9.07 -13.01 -14.56
C GLN A 47 -8.50 -12.00 -13.55
N ASN A 48 -7.32 -11.46 -13.87
CA ASN A 48 -6.72 -10.37 -13.11
C ASN A 48 -7.34 -9.03 -13.52
N TYR A 49 -7.74 -8.25 -12.53
CA TYR A 49 -8.31 -6.92 -12.74
C TYR A 49 -7.23 -5.84 -12.75
N PRO A 50 -7.27 -4.87 -13.68
CA PRO A 50 -6.33 -3.75 -13.67
C PRO A 50 -6.71 -2.79 -12.53
N ILE A 51 -6.23 -3.11 -11.33
CA ILE A 51 -6.31 -2.24 -10.17
C ILE A 51 -4.95 -1.63 -9.90
N GLU A 52 -4.92 -0.31 -9.81
CA GLU A 52 -3.73 0.46 -9.53
C GLU A 52 -3.93 1.18 -8.21
N VAL A 53 -3.00 0.97 -7.28
CA VAL A 53 -2.98 1.67 -6.00
C VAL A 53 -1.83 2.67 -6.05
N PHE A 54 -2.08 3.89 -5.61
CA PHE A 54 -1.09 4.97 -5.52
C PHE A 54 -0.97 5.43 -4.08
N LEU A 55 0.27 5.57 -3.61
CA LEU A 55 0.63 6.18 -2.34
C LEU A 55 1.33 7.50 -2.67
N GLY A 56 0.58 8.60 -2.53
CA GLY A 56 0.98 9.91 -3.03
C GLY A 56 1.06 9.91 -4.56
N SER A 57 2.22 10.24 -5.10
CA SER A 57 2.52 10.21 -6.54
C SER A 57 3.08 8.87 -7.03
N SER A 58 3.35 7.93 -6.13
CA SER A 58 4.05 6.69 -6.44
C SER A 58 3.09 5.50 -6.52
N ARG A 59 3.24 4.66 -7.55
CA ARG A 59 2.41 3.47 -7.74
C ARG A 59 2.90 2.31 -6.85
N CYS A 60 1.97 1.66 -6.18
CA CYS A 60 2.18 0.44 -5.41
C CYS A 60 2.52 -0.74 -6.34
N THR A 61 3.38 -1.65 -5.90
CA THR A 61 3.74 -2.85 -6.69
C THR A 61 2.93 -4.06 -6.24
N GLN A 62 2.68 -5.00 -7.17
CA GLN A 62 1.94 -6.25 -6.92
C GLN A 62 0.59 -6.07 -6.21
N PRO A 63 -0.34 -5.27 -6.76
CA PRO A 63 -1.67 -5.16 -6.19
C PRO A 63 -2.44 -6.47 -6.32
N ALA A 64 -3.02 -6.95 -5.22
CA ALA A 64 -3.85 -8.15 -5.16
C ALA A 64 -5.15 -7.85 -4.41
N LEU A 65 -6.28 -8.12 -5.05
CA LEU A 65 -7.59 -7.98 -4.42
C LEU A 65 -7.77 -9.09 -3.36
N LEU A 66 -8.31 -8.75 -2.20
CA LEU A 66 -8.71 -9.78 -1.23
C LEU A 66 -9.94 -10.55 -1.75
N SER A 67 -10.10 -11.79 -1.30
CA SER A 67 -11.17 -12.69 -1.74
C SER A 67 -12.60 -12.19 -1.44
N ASP A 68 -12.74 -11.28 -0.48
CA ASP A 68 -13.99 -10.69 -0.03
C ASP A 68 -14.28 -9.31 -0.65
N ASP A 69 -13.51 -8.88 -1.66
CA ASP A 69 -13.62 -7.58 -2.34
C ASP A 69 -13.56 -6.35 -1.40
N SER A 70 -13.21 -6.54 -0.12
CA SER A 70 -13.18 -5.50 0.92
C SER A 70 -11.87 -4.73 0.99
N GLY A 71 -10.86 -5.18 0.24
CA GLY A 71 -9.56 -4.54 0.25
C GLY A 71 -8.64 -5.01 -0.87
N VAL A 72 -7.50 -4.34 -0.93
CA VAL A 72 -6.40 -4.63 -1.86
C VAL A 72 -5.10 -4.64 -1.06
N THR A 73 -4.29 -5.67 -1.22
CA THR A 73 -2.93 -5.69 -0.71
C THR A 73 -1.97 -5.21 -1.79
N CYS A 74 -0.93 -4.47 -1.43
CA CYS A 74 0.15 -4.08 -2.33
C CYS A 74 1.44 -3.80 -1.56
N LEU A 75 2.56 -3.74 -2.29
CA LEU A 75 3.85 -3.34 -1.74
C LEU A 75 4.03 -1.83 -1.86
N SER A 76 4.26 -1.17 -0.72
CA SER A 76 4.44 0.28 -0.65
C SER A 76 5.67 0.70 -1.45
N PRO A 77 5.60 1.69 -2.35
CA PRO A 77 6.79 2.25 -2.98
C PRO A 77 7.61 3.06 -1.95
N PRO A 78 8.86 3.42 -2.26
CA PRO A 78 9.62 4.38 -1.45
C PRO A 78 8.94 5.76 -1.42
N GLY A 79 9.00 6.44 -0.28
CA GLY A 79 8.32 7.72 -0.07
C GLY A 79 8.73 8.39 1.25
N LEU A 80 8.18 9.59 1.49
CA LEU A 80 8.50 10.40 2.68
C LEU A 80 7.25 11.12 3.19
N GLY A 81 7.05 11.12 4.51
CA GLY A 81 5.99 11.86 5.17
C GLY A 81 4.57 11.34 4.92
N PRO A 82 3.54 12.13 5.26
CA PRO A 82 2.14 11.76 5.05
C PRO A 82 1.77 11.82 3.56
N VAL A 83 1.09 10.79 3.08
CA VAL A 83 0.65 10.66 1.69
C VAL A 83 -0.84 10.29 1.60
N SER A 84 -1.49 10.74 0.54
CA SER A 84 -2.84 10.30 0.17
C SER A 84 -2.80 8.94 -0.50
N VAL A 85 -3.79 8.09 -0.22
CA VAL A 85 -3.93 6.79 -0.88
C VAL A 85 -5.02 6.89 -1.93
N SER A 86 -4.68 6.61 -3.18
CA SER A 86 -5.63 6.60 -4.29
C SER A 86 -5.73 5.19 -4.87
N VAL A 87 -6.93 4.74 -5.16
CA VAL A 87 -7.17 3.49 -5.87
C VAL A 87 -7.83 3.85 -7.18
N ASN A 88 -7.23 3.42 -8.29
CA ASN A 88 -7.75 3.57 -9.64
C ASN A 88 -8.05 2.19 -10.22
N ILE A 89 -9.23 2.04 -10.80
CA ILE A 89 -9.67 0.81 -11.43
C ILE A 89 -9.99 1.15 -12.88
N THR A 90 -9.28 0.46 -13.78
CA THR A 90 -9.43 0.66 -15.22
C THR A 90 -10.03 -0.61 -15.81
N ASP A 91 -11.29 -0.55 -16.23
CA ASP A 91 -12.03 -1.68 -16.80
C ASP A 91 -12.53 -1.29 -18.20
N GLY A 92 -11.74 -1.63 -19.23
CA GLY A 92 -11.97 -1.20 -20.60
C GLY A 92 -11.97 0.33 -20.73
N ALA A 93 -13.11 0.91 -21.11
CA ALA A 93 -13.28 2.36 -21.26
C ALA A 93 -13.67 3.08 -19.94
N LEU A 94 -13.91 2.35 -18.85
CA LEU A 94 -14.32 2.93 -17.58
C LEU A 94 -13.12 3.05 -16.64
N SER A 95 -12.76 4.29 -16.30
CA SER A 95 -11.81 4.60 -15.23
C SER A 95 -12.57 5.15 -14.03
N ARG A 96 -12.39 4.53 -12.88
CA ARG A 96 -13.03 4.94 -11.63
C ARG A 96 -12.00 4.87 -10.51
N GLY A 97 -11.94 5.90 -9.68
CA GLY A 97 -11.07 5.90 -8.53
C GLY A 97 -11.67 6.52 -7.29
N GLY A 98 -11.03 6.21 -6.17
CA GLY A 98 -11.32 6.74 -4.85
C GLY A 98 -10.03 7.20 -4.17
N VAL A 99 -10.11 8.25 -3.38
CA VAL A 99 -8.96 8.84 -2.69
C VAL A 99 -9.25 8.95 -1.20
N LEU A 100 -8.26 8.55 -0.40
CA LEU A 100 -8.19 8.79 1.04
C LEU A 100 -7.01 9.74 1.32
N ALA A 101 -7.32 10.99 1.64
CA ALA A 101 -6.30 11.97 2.00
C ALA A 101 -5.63 11.59 3.33
N GLY A 102 -4.29 11.60 3.37
CA GLY A 102 -3.52 11.30 4.58
C GLY A 102 -3.67 9.86 5.11
N GLY A 103 -4.06 8.90 4.25
CA GLY A 103 -4.31 7.52 4.66
C GLY A 103 -3.06 6.71 5.00
N TYR A 104 -1.86 7.18 4.65
CA TYR A 104 -0.61 6.47 4.90
C TYR A 104 0.54 7.44 5.22
N ASN A 105 1.49 7.02 6.06
CA ASN A 105 2.65 7.83 6.44
C ASN A 105 3.95 7.05 6.29
N TYR A 106 4.88 7.62 5.54
CA TYR A 106 6.25 7.12 5.45
C TYR A 106 7.08 7.66 6.60
N ALA A 107 7.38 6.79 7.56
CA ALA A 107 8.36 7.05 8.59
C ALA A 107 9.76 6.97 7.96
N SER A 108 10.55 8.05 8.10
CA SER A 108 11.99 7.93 7.94
C SER A 108 12.48 7.05 9.09
N LEU A 109 12.63 5.76 8.84
CA LEU A 109 13.55 4.94 9.63
C LEU A 109 14.95 5.46 9.27
N GLY A 110 15.32 6.59 9.89
CA GLY A 110 16.73 6.79 10.16
C GLY A 110 17.15 5.56 10.95
N LEU A 111 18.16 4.84 10.47
CA LEU A 111 18.94 3.94 11.29
C LEU A 111 19.63 4.79 12.39
N ALA A 112 18.85 5.31 13.33
CA ALA A 112 19.31 5.73 14.65
C ALA A 112 19.12 4.51 15.57
N GLY A 113 19.91 3.50 15.27
CA GLY A 113 20.13 2.31 16.08
C GLY A 113 21.63 2.16 16.36
N SER A 114 22.29 3.24 16.77
CA SER A 114 23.45 3.15 17.65
C SER A 114 23.06 3.80 18.99
N LEU A 115 23.60 3.24 20.08
CA LEU A 115 23.47 3.68 21.49
C LEU A 115 22.34 3.03 22.31
N GLY A 116 22.36 1.69 22.38
CA GLY A 116 22.27 1.06 23.70
C GLY A 116 23.51 1.46 24.50
N SER A 117 23.33 2.32 25.49
CA SER A 117 24.34 2.75 26.44
C SER A 117 24.74 1.57 27.36
N GLY A 118 25.64 0.72 26.86
CA GLY A 118 26.41 -0.23 27.65
C GLY A 118 27.88 0.09 27.44
N GLY A 119 28.48 0.84 28.36
CA GLY A 119 29.90 1.15 28.32
C GLY A 119 30.72 -0.13 28.40
N PHE A 120 31.59 -0.35 27.42
CA PHE A 120 32.77 -1.19 27.59
C PHE A 120 33.98 -0.40 27.11
N PHE A 121 34.72 0.10 28.09
CA PHE A 121 36.08 0.59 27.98
C PHE A 121 37.01 -0.52 27.46
N SER A 122 37.90 -0.16 26.51
CA SER A 122 39.34 -0.45 26.41
C SER A 122 39.83 -1.90 26.62
N LEU A 123 40.67 -2.51 25.77
CA LEU A 123 42.04 -2.10 25.42
C LEU A 123 42.53 -2.93 24.21
N SER A 124 43.41 -2.29 23.43
CA SER A 124 44.37 -2.89 22.51
C SER A 124 45.18 -4.04 23.12
N GLY A 125 45.43 -5.10 22.35
CA GLY A 125 46.40 -6.14 22.70
C GLY A 125 46.69 -7.11 21.55
N SER A 126 47.67 -6.76 20.71
CA SER A 126 48.31 -7.71 19.79
C SER A 126 49.11 -8.74 20.59
N PHE A 127 48.86 -10.03 20.41
CA PHE A 127 49.76 -11.10 20.85
C PHE A 127 50.34 -11.80 19.61
N GLY A 128 51.61 -11.51 19.36
CA GLY A 128 52.49 -12.41 18.62
C GLY A 128 53.25 -13.28 19.63
N ALA A 129 53.42 -14.55 19.29
CA ALA A 129 54.45 -15.44 19.79
C ALA A 129 54.73 -16.47 18.69
#